data_AF-A0A6L7LIX0-F1
#
_entry.id   AF-A0A6L7LIX0-F1
#
_cell.length_a   1.000
_cell.length_b   1.000
_cell.length_c   1.000
_cell.angle_alpha   90.00
_cell.angle_beta   90.00
_cell.angle_gamma   90.00
#
_symmetry.space_group_name_H-M   'P 1'
#
loop_
_entity.id
_entity.type
_entity.pdbx_description
1 polymer ?
#
loop_
_entity_poly.entity_id
_entity_poly.type
_entity_poly.pdbx_seq_one_letter_code
_entity_poly.pdbx_strand_id
1 'polypeptide(L)'
;MDDVPAAILAAIPEEVRVVRSGGVLLKGLDKVSGDVIDVELRVGETVTVGRVEVDLGECRYFEDNPAGEGFAWLTIRDSVRDAVVFDGWMIASSPALNALDHPRYDVWVIRCTTA
;
A
#
# COMPACT_ATOMS: atom_id res chain seq x y z
N MET A 1 53.28 15.86 21.79
CA MET A 1 53.51 15.45 20.40
C MET A 1 53.17 13.98 20.33
N ASP A 2 51.94 13.56 20.04
CA ASP A 2 50.82 14.26 19.42
C ASP A 2 49.50 13.60 19.85
N ASP A 3 48.67 14.33 20.61
CA ASP A 3 47.30 13.96 20.94
C ASP A 3 46.38 14.46 19.81
N VAL A 4 45.92 13.56 18.94
CA VAL A 4 44.83 13.83 17.99
C VAL A 4 43.56 13.21 18.57
N PRO A 5 42.54 13.98 18.96
CA PRO A 5 41.27 13.39 19.36
C PRO A 5 40.55 12.91 18.10
N ALA A 6 40.27 11.61 18.04
CA ALA A 6 39.37 11.03 17.05
C ALA A 6 37.96 11.61 17.27
N ALA A 7 37.62 12.66 16.53
CA ALA A 7 36.26 13.14 16.44
C ALA A 7 35.41 12.04 15.78
N ILE A 8 34.54 11.41 16.56
CA ILE A 8 33.48 10.53 16.04
C ILE A 8 32.52 11.43 15.27
N LEU A 9 32.58 11.38 13.94
CA LEU A 9 31.56 11.96 13.08
C LEU A 9 30.27 11.14 13.27
N ALA A 10 29.35 11.63 14.10
CA ALA A 10 28.02 11.05 14.21
C ALA A 10 27.30 11.27 12.88
N ALA A 11 26.96 10.20 12.16
CA ALA A 11 26.01 10.27 11.06
C ALA A 11 24.64 10.64 11.64
N ILE A 12 24.12 11.80 11.27
CA ILE A 12 22.71 12.15 11.50
C ILE A 12 21.89 11.36 10.47
N PRO A 13 20.88 10.57 10.88
CA PRO A 13 20.03 9.88 9.93
C PRO A 13 19.30 10.91 9.06
N GLU A 14 19.25 10.66 7.76
CA GLU A 14 18.44 11.44 6.84
C GLU A 14 16.96 11.25 7.21
N GLU A 15 16.23 12.35 7.47
CA GLU A 15 14.81 12.28 7.80
C GLU A 15 14.02 11.93 6.54
N VAL A 16 13.58 10.67 6.42
CA VAL A 16 12.70 10.24 5.33
C VAL A 16 11.31 10.83 5.56
N ARG A 17 10.88 11.72 4.66
CA ARG A 17 9.57 12.36 4.75
C ARG A 17 8.47 11.48 4.16
N VAL A 18 7.39 11.31 4.89
CA VAL A 18 6.17 10.64 4.41
C VAL A 18 5.18 11.67 3.88
N VAL A 19 4.70 11.47 2.66
CA VAL A 19 3.74 12.34 1.96
C VAL A 19 2.43 11.59 1.72
N ARG A 20 1.30 12.29 1.83
CA ARG A 20 -0.04 11.77 1.48
C ARG A 20 -0.30 11.95 -0.01
N SER A 21 -0.99 11.00 -0.63
CA SER A 21 -1.43 11.10 -2.03
C SER A 21 -2.96 11.11 -2.15
N GLY A 22 -3.44 11.53 -3.33
CA GLY A 22 -4.86 11.61 -3.66
C GLY A 22 -5.48 10.27 -4.07
N GLY A 23 -4.66 9.30 -4.49
CA GLY A 23 -5.14 7.99 -4.93
C GLY A 23 -4.11 6.88 -4.83
N VAL A 24 -4.50 5.72 -5.34
CA VAL A 24 -3.72 4.48 -5.35
C VAL A 24 -3.92 3.74 -6.67
N LEU A 25 -2.88 3.02 -7.10
CA LEU A 25 -2.98 1.94 -8.07
C LEU A 25 -2.90 0.60 -7.34
N LEU A 26 -3.92 -0.23 -7.51
CA LEU A 26 -4.00 -1.60 -7.01
C LEU A 26 -3.92 -2.59 -8.16
N LYS A 27 -3.56 -3.83 -7.84
CA LYS A 27 -3.87 -4.99 -8.67
C LYS A 27 -4.94 -5.83 -8.01
N GLY A 28 -5.84 -6.36 -8.82
CA GLY A 28 -6.80 -7.40 -8.44
C GLY A 28 -6.49 -8.70 -9.16
N LEU A 29 -6.58 -9.83 -8.47
CA LEU A 29 -6.41 -11.18 -9.03
C LEU A 29 -7.63 -12.04 -8.73
N ASP A 30 -8.17 -12.71 -9.74
CA ASP A 30 -9.02 -13.89 -9.54
C ASP A 30 -8.12 -15.14 -9.48
N LYS A 31 -7.94 -15.71 -8.28
CA LYS A 31 -7.08 -16.88 -8.04
C LYS A 31 -7.56 -18.14 -8.76
N VAL A 32 -8.82 -18.17 -9.23
CA VAL A 32 -9.39 -19.31 -9.96
C VAL A 32 -9.09 -19.24 -11.45
N SER A 33 -9.26 -18.08 -12.09
CA SER A 33 -8.99 -17.91 -13.53
C SER A 33 -7.55 -17.49 -13.83
N GLY A 34 -6.88 -16.85 -12.87
CA GLY A 34 -5.57 -16.23 -13.05
C GLY A 34 -5.62 -14.82 -13.65
N ASP A 35 -6.81 -14.26 -13.86
CA ASP A 35 -6.97 -12.92 -14.44
C ASP A 35 -6.48 -11.85 -13.48
N VAL A 36 -5.65 -10.93 -13.99
CA VAL A 36 -5.12 -9.79 -13.24
C VAL A 36 -5.59 -8.50 -13.88
N ILE A 37 -6.11 -7.58 -13.07
CA ILE A 37 -6.51 -6.25 -13.50
C ILE A 37 -5.82 -5.16 -12.68
N ASP A 38 -5.63 -4.00 -13.30
CA ASP A 38 -5.21 -2.78 -12.63
C ASP A 38 -6.45 -1.97 -12.23
N VAL A 39 -6.41 -1.39 -11.03
CA VAL A 39 -7.53 -0.64 -10.46
C VAL A 39 -7.01 0.64 -9.85
N GLU A 40 -7.51 1.77 -10.32
CA GLU A 40 -7.19 3.09 -9.75
C GLU A 40 -8.37 3.58 -8.91
N LEU A 41 -8.07 4.14 -7.74
CA LEU A 41 -9.05 4.75 -6.85
C LEU A 41 -8.50 6.05 -6.27
N ARG A 42 -9.38 7.03 -6.03
CA ARG A 42 -9.10 8.17 -5.16
C ARG A 42 -9.43 7.86 -3.71
N VAL A 43 -8.84 8.63 -2.81
CA VAL A 43 -9.13 8.54 -1.37
C VAL A 43 -10.61 8.84 -1.13
N GLY A 44 -11.28 7.95 -0.41
CA GLY A 44 -12.73 7.98 -0.16
C GLY A 44 -13.58 7.35 -1.26
N GLU A 45 -12.98 6.82 -2.33
CA GLU A 45 -13.71 6.05 -3.34
C GLU A 45 -13.73 4.55 -2.99
N THR A 46 -14.81 3.91 -3.42
CA THR A 46 -14.98 2.46 -3.38
C THR A 46 -15.10 1.92 -4.81
N VAL A 47 -14.44 0.79 -5.08
CA VAL A 47 -14.54 0.08 -6.36
C VAL A 47 -14.81 -1.40 -6.13
N THR A 48 -15.40 -2.06 -7.13
CA THR A 48 -15.62 -3.51 -7.09
C THR A 48 -14.56 -4.24 -7.92
N VAL A 49 -13.91 -5.22 -7.30
CA VAL A 49 -12.99 -6.17 -7.96
C VAL A 49 -13.60 -7.56 -7.86
N GLY A 50 -14.25 -8.02 -8.94
CA GLY A 50 -14.97 -9.28 -8.94
C GLY A 50 -16.13 -9.28 -7.94
N ARG A 51 -15.95 -9.88 -6.76
CA ARG A 51 -16.95 -9.91 -5.66
C ARG A 51 -16.46 -9.26 -4.38
N VAL A 52 -15.31 -8.58 -4.41
CA VAL A 52 -14.88 -7.78 -3.27
C VAL A 52 -15.09 -6.30 -3.58
N GLU A 53 -15.57 -5.55 -2.58
CA GLU A 53 -15.65 -4.11 -2.60
C GLU A 53 -14.43 -3.56 -1.85
N VAL A 54 -13.66 -2.70 -2.50
CA VAL A 54 -12.40 -2.14 -2.00
C VAL A 54 -12.59 -0.65 -1.79
N ASP A 55 -12.47 -0.22 -0.55
CA ASP A 55 -12.51 1.19 -0.14
C ASP A 55 -11.08 1.68 0.16
N LEU A 56 -10.76 2.88 -0.36
CA LEU A 56 -9.48 3.54 -0.08
C LEU A 56 -9.64 4.59 1.02
N GLY A 57 -9.11 4.31 2.20
CA GLY A 57 -9.11 5.26 3.32
C GLY A 57 -7.98 6.29 3.24
N GLU A 58 -6.76 5.84 2.92
CA GLU A 58 -5.59 6.72 2.83
C GLU A 58 -4.48 6.08 1.98
N CYS A 59 -3.65 6.88 1.32
CA CYS A 59 -2.43 6.42 0.68
C CYS A 59 -1.26 7.37 0.99
N ARG A 60 -0.11 6.80 1.34
CA ARG A 60 1.12 7.52 1.70
C ARG A 60 2.34 6.91 1.03
N TYR A 61 3.35 7.72 0.77
CA TYR A 61 4.62 7.29 0.17
C TYR A 61 5.81 8.07 0.74
N PHE A 62 7.03 7.56 0.56
CA PHE A 62 8.26 8.29 0.91
C PHE A 62 8.64 9.30 -0.17
N GLU A 63 8.89 10.56 0.21
CA GLU A 63 9.11 11.68 -0.73
C GLU A 63 10.28 11.44 -1.69
N ASP A 64 11.33 10.76 -1.22
CA ASP A 64 12.53 10.37 -1.97
C ASP A 64 12.34 9.11 -2.82
N ASN A 65 11.27 8.33 -2.58
CA ASN A 65 10.92 7.12 -3.32
C ASN A 65 9.41 7.01 -3.63
N PRO A 66 8.83 7.97 -4.38
CA PRO A 66 7.39 8.04 -4.59
C PRO A 66 6.80 6.88 -5.40
N ALA A 67 7.62 6.22 -6.21
CA ALA A 67 7.20 5.10 -7.05
C ALA A 67 7.47 3.72 -6.43
N GLY A 68 8.45 3.61 -5.53
CA GLY A 68 8.94 2.32 -5.03
C GLY A 68 8.41 1.92 -3.66
N GLU A 69 7.92 2.88 -2.87
CA GLU A 69 7.45 2.58 -1.51
C GLU A 69 6.22 3.41 -1.14
N GLY A 70 5.07 2.76 -1.26
CA GLY A 70 3.78 3.30 -0.86
C GLY A 70 3.05 2.36 0.08
N PHE A 71 2.21 2.91 0.93
CA PHE A 71 1.36 2.15 1.83
C PHE A 71 -0.03 2.78 1.86
N ALA A 72 -1.05 1.93 1.75
CA ALA A 72 -2.44 2.35 1.70
C ALA A 72 -3.25 1.68 2.80
N TRP A 73 -4.16 2.44 3.43
CA TRP A 73 -5.21 1.87 4.27
C TRP A 73 -6.37 1.47 3.37
N LEU A 74 -6.70 0.19 3.36
CA LEU A 74 -7.82 -0.34 2.59
C LEU A 74 -8.81 -1.02 3.54
N THR A 75 -10.10 -0.86 3.26
CA THR A 75 -11.14 -1.75 3.79
C THR A 75 -11.69 -2.57 2.64
N ILE A 76 -11.69 -3.89 2.76
CA ILE A 76 -12.18 -4.80 1.72
C ILE A 76 -13.29 -5.67 2.29
N ARG A 77 -14.44 -5.68 1.62
CA ARG A 77 -15.62 -6.47 1.98
C ARG A 77 -15.93 -7.51 0.93
N ASP A 78 -16.24 -8.73 1.35
CA ASP A 78 -16.84 -9.76 0.49
C ASP A 78 -18.33 -9.45 0.36
N SER A 79 -18.79 -9.15 -0.87
CA SER A 79 -20.18 -8.76 -1.12
C SER A 79 -21.18 -9.91 -0.99
N VAL A 80 -20.73 -11.17 -1.04
CA VAL A 80 -21.59 -12.35 -0.87
C VAL A 80 -21.73 -12.71 0.60
N ARG A 81 -20.66 -12.59 1.38
CA ARG A 81 -20.64 -12.91 2.81
C ARG A 81 -21.04 -11.72 3.70
N ASP A 82 -21.09 -10.52 3.13
CA ASP A 82 -21.23 -9.24 3.85
C ASP A 82 -20.27 -9.14 5.03
N ALA A 83 -19.01 -9.52 4.79
CA ALA A 83 -17.98 -9.57 5.81
C ALA A 83 -16.76 -8.77 5.36
N VAL A 84 -16.18 -8.00 6.29
CA VAL A 84 -14.87 -7.36 6.08
C VAL A 84 -13.81 -8.45 6.10
N VAL A 85 -13.09 -8.60 4.99
CA VAL A 85 -12.05 -9.61 4.77
C VAL A 85 -10.64 -9.02 4.82
N PHE A 86 -10.54 -7.69 4.85
CA PHE A 86 -9.32 -6.95 5.13
C PHE A 86 -9.66 -5.55 5.65
N ASP A 87 -8.96 -5.07 6.66
CA ASP A 87 -9.03 -3.69 7.14
C ASP A 87 -7.67 -3.33 7.75
N GLY A 88 -6.91 -2.47 7.08
CA GLY A 88 -5.61 -2.05 7.58
C GLY A 88 -4.65 -1.52 6.52
N TRP A 89 -3.42 -1.28 6.96
CA TRP A 89 -2.33 -0.84 6.08
C TRP A 89 -1.76 -1.99 5.27
N MET A 90 -1.59 -1.77 3.97
CA MET A 90 -0.85 -2.65 3.07
C MET A 90 0.33 -1.92 2.46
N ILE A 91 1.50 -2.58 2.41
CA ILE A 91 2.76 -2.02 1.91
C ILE A 91 2.99 -2.53 0.50
N ALA A 92 3.17 -1.63 -0.46
CA ALA A 92 3.35 -1.96 -1.87
C ALA A 92 4.55 -2.91 -2.14
N SER A 93 5.66 -2.68 -1.43
CA SER A 93 6.88 -3.49 -1.56
C SER A 93 6.79 -4.85 -0.86
N SER A 94 5.82 -5.05 0.02
CA SER A 94 5.69 -6.28 0.83
C SER A 94 4.23 -6.54 1.23
N PRO A 95 3.30 -6.71 0.27
CA PRO A 95 1.87 -6.85 0.56
C PRO A 95 1.58 -8.12 1.35
N ALA A 96 2.43 -9.15 1.24
CA ALA A 96 2.30 -10.40 1.98
C ALA A 96 2.42 -10.25 3.51
N LEU A 97 2.97 -9.13 4.02
CA LEU A 97 3.06 -8.88 5.47
C LEU A 97 1.71 -8.60 6.13
N ASN A 98 0.76 -8.08 5.35
CA ASN A 98 -0.62 -7.88 5.77
C ASN A 98 -1.51 -8.11 4.55
N ALA A 99 -1.73 -9.38 4.23
CA ALA A 99 -2.40 -9.81 3.01
C ALA A 99 -3.93 -9.85 3.17
N LEU A 100 -4.63 -9.72 2.05
CA LEU A 100 -6.07 -9.99 1.98
C LEU A 100 -6.34 -11.49 2.19
N ASP A 101 -7.12 -11.82 3.22
CA ASP A 101 -7.58 -13.19 3.45
C ASP A 101 -8.94 -13.44 2.79
N HIS A 102 -8.90 -13.74 1.50
CA HIS A 102 -10.09 -14.09 0.73
C HIS A 102 -9.83 -15.30 -0.18
N PRO A 103 -10.76 -16.28 -0.26
CA PRO A 103 -10.50 -17.56 -0.92
C PRO A 103 -10.37 -17.50 -2.45
N ARG A 104 -10.99 -16.50 -3.10
CA ARG A 104 -10.97 -16.36 -4.57
C ARG A 104 -10.22 -15.13 -5.07
N TYR A 105 -10.51 -13.96 -4.54
CA TYR A 105 -9.85 -12.72 -4.93
C TYR A 105 -8.62 -12.42 -4.09
N ASP A 106 -7.61 -11.81 -4.71
CA ASP A 106 -6.53 -11.07 -4.05
C ASP A 106 -6.56 -9.62 -4.53
N VAL A 107 -6.17 -8.68 -3.67
CA VAL A 107 -6.05 -7.27 -4.01
C VAL A 107 -4.83 -6.73 -3.29
N TRP A 108 -3.92 -6.10 -4.03
CA TRP A 108 -2.73 -5.53 -3.43
C TRP A 108 -2.32 -4.17 -3.98
N VAL A 109 -1.66 -3.39 -3.14
CA VAL A 109 -1.13 -2.06 -3.48
C VAL A 109 0.06 -2.20 -4.42
N ILE A 110 0.07 -1.39 -5.48
CA ILE A 110 1.22 -1.25 -6.39
C ILE A 110 1.99 0.02 -6.09
N ARG A 111 1.29 1.16 -5.99
CA ARG A 111 1.87 2.45 -5.62
C ARG A 111 0.77 3.46 -5.29
N CYS A 112 1.13 4.50 -4.57
CA CYS A 112 0.30 5.69 -4.46
C CYS A 112 0.36 6.52 -5.76
N THR A 113 -0.73 7.24 -6.05
CA THR A 113 -0.84 8.10 -7.24
C THR A 113 -1.40 9.48 -6.85
N THR A 114 -1.13 10.48 -7.69
CA THR A 114 -1.65 11.85 -7.51
C THR A 114 -3.04 12.07 -8.16
N ALA A 115 -3.77 10.98 -8.45
CA ALA A 115 -5.03 11.00 -9.20
C ALA A 115 -6.15 11.81 -8.54
#